data_AF-A0A537TRV6-F1
#
_entry.id   AF-A0A537TRV6-F1
#
_cell.length_a   1.000
_cell.length_b   1.000
_cell.length_c   1.000
_cell.angle_alpha   90.00
_cell.angle_beta   90.00
_cell.angle_gamma   90.00
#
_symmetry.space_group_name_H-M   'P 1'
#
loop_
_entity.id
_entity.type
_entity.pdbx_description
1 polymer ?
#
loop_
_entity_poly.entity_id
_entity_poly.type
_entity_poly.pdbx_seq_one_letter_code
_entity_poly.pdbx_strand_id
1 'polypeptide(L)'
;LAAHALLFEEFLAREAKAGALRLPLKPVAKRALLHGHCHQKSFAAMGAVENVLRLVPDLALDTVESSCCGMAGAFGYGTDTIDVSLKMAELSLLPAVRKASADTLICADGVSCRHQIKHGSGREALHVARVLAMGLDAR
;
A
#
# COMPACT_ATOMS: atom_id res chain seq x y z
N LEU A 1 20.82 16.37 -7.18
CA LEU A 1 20.26 16.00 -5.86
C LEU A 1 18.80 15.53 -5.98
N ALA A 2 17.85 16.37 -6.43
CA ALA A 2 16.43 15.98 -6.54
C ALA A 2 16.18 14.70 -7.36
N ALA A 3 16.87 14.50 -8.49
CA ALA A 3 16.74 13.30 -9.33
C ALA A 3 17.18 11.97 -8.65
N HIS A 4 17.79 12.03 -7.46
CA HIS A 4 18.21 10.87 -6.68
C HIS A 4 17.37 10.65 -5.42
N ALA A 5 16.39 11.51 -5.15
CA ALA A 5 15.40 11.31 -4.10
C ALA A 5 14.20 10.57 -4.68
N LEU A 6 14.15 9.25 -4.48
CA LEU A 6 13.10 8.38 -5.00
C LEU A 6 12.33 7.76 -3.84
N LEU A 7 11.03 7.51 -4.06
CA LEU A 7 10.32 6.56 -3.24
C LEU A 7 10.92 5.16 -3.41
N PHE A 8 10.71 4.31 -2.41
CA PHE A 8 11.22 2.94 -2.42
C PHE A 8 10.73 2.18 -3.68
N GLU A 9 9.48 2.37 -4.04
CA GLU A 9 8.84 1.70 -5.17
C GLU A 9 9.34 2.23 -6.51
N GLU A 10 9.59 3.54 -6.60
CA GLU A 10 10.17 4.15 -7.81
C GLU A 10 11.59 3.64 -8.06
N PHE A 11 12.40 3.54 -7.00
CA PHE A 11 13.73 2.96 -7.08
C PHE A 11 13.66 1.51 -7.57
N LEU A 12 12.87 0.65 -6.92
CA LEU A 12 12.77 -0.75 -7.32
C LEU A 12 12.21 -0.92 -8.74
N ALA A 13 11.17 -0.17 -9.12
CA ALA A 13 10.61 -0.22 -10.47
C ALA A 13 11.66 0.20 -11.52
N ARG A 14 12.49 1.20 -11.23
CA ARG A 14 13.59 1.62 -12.11
C ARG A 14 14.64 0.52 -12.26
N GLU A 15 15.11 -0.06 -11.16
CA GLU A 15 16.14 -1.12 -11.20
C GLU A 15 15.61 -2.41 -11.85
N ALA A 16 14.33 -2.73 -11.67
CA ALA A 16 13.67 -3.84 -12.34
C ALA A 16 13.63 -3.62 -13.86
N LYS A 17 13.22 -2.42 -14.31
CA LYS A 17 13.21 -2.05 -15.73
C LYS A 17 14.60 -2.08 -16.35
N ALA A 18 15.64 -1.74 -15.58
CA ALA A 18 17.03 -1.80 -16.02
C ALA A 18 17.62 -3.22 -16.03
N GLY A 19 16.90 -4.23 -15.53
CA GLY A 19 17.41 -5.60 -15.39
C GLY A 19 18.48 -5.76 -14.31
N ALA A 20 18.68 -4.73 -13.48
CA ALA A 20 19.66 -4.72 -12.40
C ALA A 20 19.12 -5.30 -11.09
N LEU A 21 17.79 -5.34 -10.94
CA LEU A 21 17.14 -5.87 -9.74
C LEU A 21 17.06 -7.40 -9.77
N ARG A 22 17.65 -8.06 -8.77
CA ARG A 22 17.55 -9.50 -8.54
C ARG A 22 16.84 -9.77 -7.22
N LEU A 23 15.55 -10.04 -7.28
CA LEU A 23 14.74 -10.47 -6.13
C LEU A 23 14.17 -11.85 -6.45
N PRO A 24 14.71 -12.94 -5.86
CA PRO A 24 14.18 -14.29 -6.06
C PRO A 24 12.90 -14.48 -5.22
N LEU A 25 11.85 -13.76 -5.57
CA LEU A 25 10.59 -13.74 -4.84
C LEU A 25 9.84 -15.06 -5.04
N LYS A 26 9.35 -15.65 -3.95
CA LYS A 26 8.40 -16.75 -3.94
C LYS A 26 6.96 -16.21 -3.87
N PRO A 27 5.94 -16.97 -4.31
CA PRO A 27 4.55 -16.60 -4.07
C PRO A 27 4.28 -16.40 -2.58
N VAL A 28 3.61 -15.29 -2.22
CA VAL A 28 3.30 -14.95 -0.81
C VAL A 28 1.81 -14.97 -0.50
N ALA A 29 0.96 -14.75 -1.51
CA ALA A 29 -0.49 -14.78 -1.44
C ALA A 29 -1.07 -14.86 -2.85
N LYS A 30 -2.34 -15.26 -2.96
CA LYS A 30 -3.06 -15.27 -4.25
C LYS A 30 -3.58 -13.89 -4.66
N ARG A 31 -3.94 -13.04 -3.69
CA ARG A 31 -4.49 -11.71 -3.92
C ARG A 31 -3.90 -10.67 -2.98
N ALA A 32 -3.72 -9.46 -3.50
CA ALA A 32 -3.48 -8.26 -2.72
C ALA A 32 -4.44 -7.15 -3.12
N LEU A 33 -4.94 -6.42 -2.13
CA LEU A 33 -5.72 -5.20 -2.29
C LEU A 33 -4.85 -4.00 -1.87
N LEU A 34 -4.51 -3.15 -2.83
CA LEU A 34 -3.67 -1.98 -2.65
C LEU A 34 -4.49 -0.72 -2.40
N HIS A 35 -4.21 -0.01 -1.32
CA HIS A 35 -4.61 1.38 -1.16
C HIS A 35 -3.42 2.30 -1.43
N GLY A 36 -3.51 3.04 -2.54
CA GLY A 36 -2.52 4.05 -2.89
C GLY A 36 -2.50 5.24 -1.93
N HIS A 37 -1.32 5.64 -1.47
CA HIS A 37 -1.17 6.84 -0.64
C HIS A 37 -1.52 8.10 -1.45
N CYS A 38 -2.16 9.09 -0.82
CA CYS A 38 -2.52 10.34 -1.51
C CYS A 38 -1.33 11.06 -2.13
N HIS A 39 -0.15 11.02 -1.48
CA HIS A 39 1.09 11.57 -2.05
C HIS A 39 1.56 10.76 -3.27
N GLN A 40 1.50 9.43 -3.24
CA GLN A 40 1.88 8.61 -4.39
C GLN A 40 0.98 8.90 -5.60
N LYS A 41 -0.32 9.11 -5.38
CA LYS A 41 -1.26 9.54 -6.43
C LYS A 41 -0.91 10.92 -6.98
N SER A 42 -0.63 11.87 -6.10
CA SER A 42 -0.34 13.26 -6.49
C SER A 42 0.97 13.38 -7.28
N PHE A 43 1.95 12.53 -7.00
CA PHE A 43 3.24 12.47 -7.71
C PHE A 43 3.27 11.42 -8.84
N ALA A 44 2.12 10.86 -9.25
CA ALA A 44 2.02 9.83 -10.28
C ALA A 44 2.90 8.58 -10.06
N ALA A 45 3.19 8.25 -8.79
CA ALA A 45 4.04 7.14 -8.39
C ALA A 45 3.29 5.81 -8.21
N MET A 46 1.96 5.79 -8.36
CA MET A 46 1.14 4.58 -8.20
C MET A 46 1.57 3.44 -9.11
N GLY A 47 1.92 3.75 -10.37
CA GLY A 47 2.39 2.74 -11.31
C GLY A 47 3.67 2.02 -10.83
N ALA A 48 4.54 2.72 -10.11
CA ALA A 48 5.74 2.11 -9.53
C ALA A 48 5.38 1.10 -8.43
N VAL A 49 4.45 1.45 -7.54
CA VAL A 49 3.96 0.56 -6.48
C VAL A 49 3.35 -0.71 -7.07
N GLU A 50 2.47 -0.56 -8.06
CA GLU A 50 1.83 -1.69 -8.74
C GLU A 50 2.86 -2.57 -9.46
N ASN A 51 3.80 -1.98 -10.19
CA ASN A 51 4.85 -2.72 -10.88
C ASN A 51 5.69 -3.55 -9.91
N VAL A 52 6.04 -2.98 -8.76
CA VAL A 52 6.82 -3.67 -7.73
C VAL A 52 6.04 -4.82 -7.10
N LEU A 53 4.76 -4.63 -6.78
CA LEU A 53 3.91 -5.71 -6.27
C LEU A 53 3.72 -6.84 -7.31
N ARG A 54 3.64 -6.50 -8.60
CA ARG A 54 3.54 -7.48 -9.70
C ARG A 54 4.83 -8.27 -9.92
N LEU A 55 5.95 -7.92 -9.28
CA LEU A 55 7.15 -8.77 -9.26
C LEU A 55 6.95 -10.03 -8.40
N VAL A 56 5.98 -10.02 -7.48
CA VAL A 56 5.64 -11.20 -6.67
C VAL A 56 4.91 -12.22 -7.55
N PRO A 57 5.42 -13.46 -7.68
CA PRO A 57 4.79 -14.45 -8.53
C PRO A 57 3.36 -14.78 -8.08
N ASP A 58 2.48 -15.00 -9.05
CA ASP A 58 1.08 -15.42 -8.88
C ASP A 58 0.19 -14.46 -8.07
N LEU A 59 0.66 -13.25 -7.76
CA LEU A 59 -0.10 -12.29 -6.99
C LEU A 59 -1.07 -11.49 -7.88
N ALA A 60 -2.37 -11.77 -7.76
CA ALA A 60 -3.39 -10.94 -8.36
C ALA A 60 -3.54 -9.63 -7.56
N LEU A 61 -3.34 -8.49 -8.22
CA LEU A 61 -3.37 -7.18 -7.60
C LEU A 61 -4.63 -6.41 -8.00
N ASP A 62 -5.41 -5.99 -7.00
CA ASP A 62 -6.50 -5.03 -7.14
C ASP A 62 -6.12 -3.72 -6.42
N THR A 63 -6.57 -2.59 -6.95
CA THR A 63 -6.37 -1.26 -6.34
C THR A 63 -7.72 -0.72 -5.84
N VAL A 64 -7.72 -0.13 -4.64
CA VAL A 64 -8.90 0.56 -4.10
C VAL A 64 -9.00 1.94 -4.74
N GLU A 65 -10.02 2.12 -5.57
CA GLU A 65 -10.44 3.43 -6.08
C GLU A 65 -10.90 4.32 -4.92
N SER A 66 -9.98 5.12 -4.40
CA SER A 66 -10.16 5.97 -3.23
C SER A 66 -9.33 7.24 -3.39
N SER A 67 -9.71 8.34 -2.76
CA SER A 67 -8.91 9.57 -2.77
C SER A 67 -7.84 9.55 -1.67
N CYS A 68 -8.26 9.52 -0.40
CA CYS A 68 -7.41 9.53 0.80
C CYS A 68 -7.92 8.54 1.84
N CYS A 69 -7.07 8.17 2.81
CA CYS A 69 -7.48 7.40 3.98
C CYS A 69 -8.15 8.23 5.07
N GLY A 70 -8.05 9.56 5.05
CA GLY A 70 -8.64 10.44 6.07
C GLY A 70 -7.78 10.68 7.31
N MET A 71 -6.74 9.88 7.59
CA MET A 71 -5.95 9.99 8.82
C MET A 71 -5.01 11.22 8.86
N ALA A 72 -4.18 11.42 7.83
CA ALA A 72 -3.24 12.55 7.72
C ALA A 72 -2.54 12.99 9.05
N GLY A 73 -2.01 12.04 9.81
CA GLY A 73 -1.34 12.32 11.09
C GLY A 73 -2.31 12.79 12.18
N ALA A 74 -2.08 13.99 12.74
CA ALA A 74 -2.85 14.53 13.87
C ALA A 74 -4.34 14.76 13.53
N PHE A 75 -4.67 14.99 12.26
CA PHE A 75 -6.05 15.19 11.81
C PHE A 75 -6.94 13.98 12.17
N GLY A 76 -6.42 12.76 12.03
CA GLY A 76 -7.16 11.54 12.34
C GLY A 76 -7.19 11.17 13.82
N TYR A 77 -6.62 11.99 14.70
CA TYR A 77 -6.69 11.81 16.16
C TYR A 77 -7.34 12.99 16.89
N GLY A 78 -7.46 14.16 16.24
CA GLY A 78 -8.09 15.34 16.84
C GLY A 78 -9.56 15.09 17.17
N THR A 79 -10.00 15.51 18.35
CA THR A 79 -11.40 15.37 18.81
C THR A 79 -12.37 16.04 17.84
N ASP A 80 -11.95 17.14 17.22
CA ASP A 80 -12.79 17.94 16.34
C ASP A 80 -12.79 17.41 14.90
N THR A 81 -11.87 16.51 14.57
CA THR A 81 -11.60 16.06 13.18
C THR A 81 -11.70 14.54 12.99
N ILE A 82 -11.73 13.75 14.07
CA ILE A 82 -11.82 12.28 14.03
C ILE A 82 -13.05 11.81 13.24
N ASP A 83 -14.20 12.43 13.44
CA ASP A 83 -15.43 12.05 12.73
C ASP A 83 -15.32 12.27 11.22
N VAL A 84 -14.64 13.35 10.80
CA VAL A 84 -14.40 13.64 9.39
C VAL A 84 -13.39 12.66 8.81
N SER A 85 -12.30 12.38 9.54
CA SER A 85 -11.31 11.36 9.16
C SER A 85 -11.96 10.00 8.90
N LEU A 86 -12.81 9.53 9.83
CA LEU A 86 -13.52 8.26 9.68
C LEU A 86 -14.49 8.28 8.50
N LYS A 87 -15.29 9.35 8.34
CA LYS A 87 -16.20 9.51 7.20
C LYS A 87 -15.46 9.43 5.86
N MET A 88 -14.28 10.05 5.75
CA MET A 88 -13.46 9.97 4.54
C MET A 88 -13.02 8.53 4.23
N ALA A 89 -12.57 7.80 5.25
CA ALA A 89 -12.15 6.41 5.11
C ALA A 89 -13.32 5.48 4.72
N GLU A 90 -14.52 5.78 5.22
CA GLU A 90 -15.75 5.03 4.95
C GLU A 90 -16.32 5.23 3.54
N LEU A 91 -15.86 6.23 2.77
CA LEU A 91 -16.32 6.44 1.40
C LEU A 91 -15.98 5.27 0.47
N SER A 92 -14.80 4.65 0.65
CA SER A 92 -14.34 3.60 -0.26
C SER A 92 -13.31 2.65 0.37
N LEU A 93 -12.38 3.18 1.18
CA LEU A 93 -11.27 2.41 1.74
C LEU A 93 -11.74 1.31 2.69
N LEU A 94 -12.42 1.68 3.78
CA LEU A 94 -12.82 0.72 4.80
C LEU A 94 -13.85 -0.31 4.29
N PRO A 95 -14.86 0.07 3.47
CA PRO A 95 -15.74 -0.91 2.83
C PRO A 95 -15.00 -1.92 1.96
N ALA A 96 -14.04 -1.47 1.13
CA ALA A 96 -13.26 -2.36 0.27
C ALA A 96 -12.42 -3.35 1.10
N VAL A 97 -11.76 -2.85 2.15
CA VAL A 97 -10.96 -3.69 3.06
C VAL A 97 -11.81 -4.72 3.80
N ARG A 98 -13.02 -4.35 4.27
CA ARG A 98 -13.93 -5.28 4.95
C ARG A 98 -14.53 -6.33 4.00
N LYS A 99 -14.72 -5.98 2.73
CA LYS A 99 -15.21 -6.91 1.70
C LYS A 99 -14.12 -7.90 1.23
N ALA A 100 -12.85 -7.51 1.31
CA ALA A 100 -11.74 -8.37 0.93
C ALA A 100 -11.70 -9.63 1.81
N SER A 101 -11.46 -10.79 1.21
CA SER A 101 -11.38 -12.05 1.92
C SER A 101 -10.26 -12.03 2.99
N ALA A 102 -10.37 -12.90 3.99
CA ALA A 102 -9.42 -12.95 5.10
C ALA A 102 -7.98 -13.27 4.65
N ASP A 103 -7.83 -14.02 3.56
CA ASP A 103 -6.55 -14.39 2.92
C ASP A 103 -6.02 -13.34 1.93
N THR A 104 -6.79 -12.29 1.62
CA THR A 104 -6.30 -11.18 0.78
C THR A 104 -5.34 -10.31 1.59
N LEU A 105 -4.13 -10.09 1.06
CA LEU A 105 -3.19 -9.13 1.65
C LEU A 105 -3.70 -7.71 1.46
N ILE A 106 -3.70 -6.90 2.51
CA ILE A 106 -3.98 -5.46 2.40
C ILE A 106 -2.65 -4.73 2.33
N CYS A 107 -2.44 -3.92 1.29
CA CYS A 107 -1.18 -3.19 1.08
C CYS A 107 -1.42 -1.68 1.12
N ALA A 108 -0.61 -0.96 1.90
CA ALA A 108 -0.60 0.50 1.97
C ALA A 108 0.76 1.01 2.50
N ASP A 109 1.41 1.90 1.75
CA ASP A 109 2.77 2.36 2.09
C ASP A 109 2.80 3.50 3.11
N GLY A 110 1.71 4.27 3.22
CA GLY A 110 1.58 5.29 4.26
C GLY A 110 1.34 4.71 5.64
N VAL A 111 2.13 5.14 6.63
CA VAL A 111 1.92 4.79 8.05
C VAL A 111 0.51 5.17 8.50
N SER A 112 0.08 6.40 8.20
CA SER A 112 -1.27 6.87 8.54
C SER A 112 -2.37 6.05 7.86
N CYS A 113 -2.17 5.63 6.61
CA CYS A 113 -3.12 4.73 5.93
C CYS A 113 -3.23 3.39 6.65
N ARG A 114 -2.10 2.77 7.03
CA ARG A 114 -2.11 1.50 7.76
C ARG A 114 -2.79 1.64 9.13
N HIS A 115 -2.53 2.73 9.85
CA HIS A 115 -3.21 2.99 11.13
C HIS A 115 -4.71 3.16 10.95
N GLN A 116 -5.16 3.91 9.92
CA GLN A 116 -6.59 4.07 9.63
C GLN A 116 -7.25 2.74 9.32
N ILE A 117 -6.61 1.92 8.47
CA ILE A 117 -7.12 0.60 8.10
C ILE A 117 -7.25 -0.27 9.35
N LYS A 118 -6.21 -0.28 10.20
CA LYS A 118 -6.23 -1.04 11.45
C LYS A 118 -7.34 -0.58 12.38
N HIS A 119 -7.47 0.73 12.58
CA HIS A 119 -8.46 1.31 13.47
C HIS A 119 -9.90 1.10 12.97
N GLY A 120 -10.16 1.36 11.69
CA GLY A 120 -11.51 1.33 11.12
C GLY A 120 -12.00 -0.04 10.64
N SER A 121 -11.12 -1.03 10.49
CA SER A 121 -11.50 -2.37 10.01
C SER A 121 -10.95 -3.54 10.83
N GLY A 122 -9.99 -3.30 11.74
CA GLY A 122 -9.27 -4.35 12.46
C GLY A 122 -8.23 -5.12 11.62
N ARG A 123 -8.25 -4.98 10.29
CA ARG A 123 -7.31 -5.64 9.37
C ARG A 123 -5.92 -5.01 9.47
N GLU A 124 -4.90 -5.85 9.34
CA GLU A 124 -3.52 -5.40 9.22
C GLU A 124 -3.22 -5.07 7.75
N ALA A 125 -2.71 -3.88 7.49
CA ALA A 125 -2.17 -3.52 6.19
C ALA A 125 -0.64 -3.53 6.24
N LEU A 126 0.00 -3.98 5.16
CA LEU A 126 1.45 -4.09 5.03
C LEU A 126 1.99 -3.02 4.08
N HIS A 127 3.20 -2.55 4.34
CA HIS A 127 3.97 -1.79 3.36
C HIS A 127 4.47 -2.75 2.26
N VAL A 128 4.60 -2.30 1.02
CA VAL A 128 5.09 -3.14 -0.10
C VAL A 128 6.42 -3.84 0.19
N ALA A 129 7.41 -3.14 0.77
CA ALA A 129 8.65 -3.73 1.27
C ALA A 129 8.44 -4.98 2.16
N ARG A 130 7.41 -5.00 3.00
CA ARG A 130 7.09 -6.17 3.85
C ARG A 130 6.48 -7.31 3.04
N VAL A 131 5.65 -7.00 2.04
CA VAL A 131 5.10 -7.99 1.11
C VAL A 131 6.25 -8.66 0.33
N LEU A 132 7.20 -7.88 -0.19
CA LEU A 132 8.37 -8.42 -0.87
C LEU A 132 9.23 -9.28 0.06
N ALA A 133 9.46 -8.82 1.30
CA ALA A 133 10.26 -9.54 2.27
C ALA A 133 9.67 -10.92 2.62
N MET A 134 8.35 -11.09 2.61
CA MET A 134 7.71 -12.40 2.83
C MET A 134 8.07 -13.41 1.73
N GLY A 135 8.40 -12.96 0.53
CA GLY A 135 8.78 -13.79 -0.61
C GLY A 135 10.28 -14.05 -0.70
N LEU A 136 11.10 -13.42 0.16
CA LEU A 136 12.54 -13.64 0.22
C LEU A 136 12.87 -14.75 1.22
N ASP A 137 13.93 -15.50 0.95
CA ASP A 137 14.44 -16.48 1.91
C ASP A 137 14.91 -15.77 3.18
N ALA A 138 14.49 -16.28 4.34
CA ALA A 138 15.09 -15.91 5.61
C ALA A 138 16.54 -16.42 5.58
N ARG A 139 17.50 -15.49 5.53
CA ARG A 139 18.90 -15.80 5.78
C ARG A 139 19.12 -16.16 7.24
#